data_AF-A0A6M4FFW6-F1
#
_entry.id   AF-A0A6M4FFW6-F1
#
_cell.length_a   1.000
_cell.length_b   1.000
_cell.length_c   1.000
_cell.angle_alpha   90.00
_cell.angle_beta   90.00
_cell.angle_gamma   90.00
#
_symmetry.space_group_name_H-M   'P 1'
#
loop_
_entity.id
_entity.type
_entity.pdbx_description
1 polymer ?
#
loop_
_entity_poly.entity_id
_entity_poly.type
_entity_poly.pdbx_seq_one_letter_code
_entity_poly.pdbx_strand_id
1 'polypeptide(L)' 'MKHAIPRHVAQSALAQQMLIDHGRDRTSEPFLLHGRMYRITIELIPFEDVPSTCQEFLNDHD' A
#
# COMPACT_ATOMS: atom_id res chain seq x y z
N MET A 1 -26.43 3.73 1.20
CA MET A 1 -25.80 2.66 0.39
C MET A 1 -24.33 2.63 0.75
N LYS A 2 -23.75 1.46 1.08
CA LYS A 2 -22.29 1.36 1.28
C LYS A 2 -21.63 1.49 -0.11
N HIS A 3 -20.76 2.48 -0.29
CA HIS A 3 -20.01 2.62 -1.54
C HIS A 3 -19.09 1.41 -1.75
N ALA A 4 -19.01 0.92 -2.98
CA ALA A 4 -18.07 -0.14 -3.34
C ALA A 4 -16.65 0.44 -3.36
N ILE A 5 -15.73 -0.16 -2.61
CA ILE A 5 -14.31 0.21 -2.63
C ILE A 5 -13.64 -0.56 -3.79
N PRO A 6 -12.80 0.08 -4.61
CA PRO A 6 -12.04 -0.63 -5.64
C PRO A 6 -11.21 -1.77 -5.03
N ARG A 7 -11.22 -2.94 -5.68
CA ARG A 7 -10.53 -4.16 -5.17
C ARG A 7 -9.07 -3.90 -4.81
N HIS A 8 -8.38 -3.07 -5.58
CA HIS A 8 -6.97 -2.78 -5.34
C HIS A 8 -6.73 -2.05 -4.01
N VAL A 9 -7.59 -1.08 -3.68
CA VAL A 9 -7.53 -0.32 -2.42
C VAL A 9 -7.80 -1.25 -1.23
N ALA A 10 -8.77 -2.17 -1.37
CA ALA A 10 -9.08 -3.14 -0.33
C ALA A 10 -7.91 -4.12 -0.10
N GLN A 11 -7.23 -4.56 -1.16
CA GLN A 11 -6.08 -5.47 -1.07
C GLN A 11 -4.85 -4.80 -0.45
N SER A 12 -4.53 -3.56 -0.83
CA SER A 12 -3.41 -2.83 -0.23
C SER A 12 -3.67 -2.52 1.25
N ALA A 13 -4.89 -2.12 1.60
CA ALA A 13 -5.28 -1.86 2.99
C ALA A 13 -5.22 -3.14 3.85
N LEU A 14 -5.66 -4.28 3.32
CA LEU A 14 -5.55 -5.56 3.99
C LEU A 14 -4.09 -5.95 4.24
N ALA A 15 -3.23 -5.84 3.23
CA ALA A 15 -1.81 -6.14 3.36
C ALA A 15 -1.13 -5.23 4.40
N GLN A 16 -1.47 -3.94 4.42
CA GLN A 16 -0.99 -2.99 5.44
C GLN A 16 -1.46 -3.36 6.85
N GLN A 17 -2.74 -3.71 7.04
CA GLN A 17 -3.25 -4.14 8.34
C GLN A 17 -2.54 -5.41 8.83
N MET A 18 -2.29 -6.37 7.94
CA MET A 18 -1.55 -7.59 8.28
C MET A 18 -0.10 -7.30 8.71
N LEU A 19 0.56 -6.28 8.16
CA LEU A 19 1.89 -5.87 8.63
C LEU A 19 1.85 -5.41 10.09
N ILE A 20 0.90 -4.51 10.39
CA ILE A 20 0.70 -3.95 11.73
C ILE A 20 0.35 -5.07 12.73
N ASP A 21 -0.62 -5.92 12.39
CA ASP A 21 -1.14 -6.96 13.29
C ASP A 21 -0.11 -8.06 13.60
N HIS A 22 0.80 -8.34 12.67
CA HIS A 22 1.81 -9.40 12.81
C HIS A 22 3.20 -8.88 13.18
N GLY A 23 3.35 -7.58 13.44
CA GLY A 23 4.66 -6.97 13.76
C GLY A 23 5.70 -7.18 12.65
N ARG A 24 5.24 -7.22 11.39
CA ARG A 24 6.10 -7.36 10.22
C ARG A 24 6.39 -6.00 9.64
N ASP A 25 7.61 -5.80 9.16
CA ASP A 25 8.06 -4.61 8.46
C ASP A 25 7.74 -4.67 6.96
N ARG A 26 7.58 -5.87 6.39
CA ARG A 26 7.43 -6.07 4.94
C ARG A 26 6.49 -7.22 4.57
N THR A 27 5.73 -7.03 3.48
CA THR A 27 4.97 -8.10 2.82
C THR A 27 4.95 -7.90 1.32
N SER A 28 4.81 -9.00 0.57
CA SER A 28 4.70 -8.98 -0.88
C SER A 28 3.53 -9.86 -1.32
N GLU A 29 2.54 -9.23 -1.95
CA GLU A 29 1.31 -9.90 -2.36
C GLU A 29 1.12 -9.88 -3.89
N PRO A 30 0.56 -10.95 -4.47
CA PRO A 30 0.14 -10.93 -5.87
C PRO A 30 -1.05 -10.00 -6.07
N PHE A 31 -1.04 -9.25 -7.16
CA PHE A 31 -2.01 -8.20 -7.43
C PHE A 31 -2.40 -8.15 -8.89
N LEU A 32 -3.69 -8.15 -9.18
CA LEU A 32 -4.20 -8.17 -10.54
C LEU A 32 -4.65 -6.75 -10.95
N LEU A 33 -3.96 -6.15 -11.93
CA LEU A 33 -4.30 -4.86 -12.50
C LEU A 33 -4.45 -4.98 -14.02
N HIS A 34 -5.61 -4.57 -14.55
CA HIS A 34 -5.92 -4.63 -15.98
C HIS A 34 -5.67 -6.03 -16.61
N GLY A 35 -5.98 -7.10 -15.88
CA GLY A 35 -5.79 -8.48 -16.34
C GLY A 35 -4.34 -8.96 -16.34
N ARG A 36 -3.39 -8.16 -15.85
CA ARG A 36 -1.98 -8.55 -15.68
C ARG A 36 -1.66 -8.75 -14.21
N MET A 37 -0.91 -9.80 -13.92
CA MET A 37 -0.45 -10.12 -12.56
C MET A 37 0.82 -9.31 -12.26
N TYR A 38 0.79 -8.58 -11.16
CA TYR A 38 1.89 -7.85 -10.58
C TYR A 38 2.19 -8.41 -9.19
N ARG A 39 3.32 -7.99 -8.63
CA ARG A 39 3.63 -8.17 -7.21
C ARG A 39 3.78 -6.79 -6.59
N ILE A 40 3.02 -6.52 -5.55
CA ILE A 40 3.15 -5.31 -4.75
C ILE A 40 3.90 -5.68 -3.48
N THR A 41 4.89 -4.87 -3.14
CA THR A 41 5.56 -4.93 -1.84
C THR A 41 5.10 -3.73 -1.03
N ILE A 42 4.63 -3.98 0.19
CA ILE A 42 4.35 -2.94 1.17
C ILE A 42 5.40 -3.09 2.26
N GLU A 43 6.00 -1.96 2.64
CA GLU A 43 7.09 -1.89 3.61
C GLU A 43 6.87 -0.69 4.52
N LEU A 44 7.11 -0.88 5.81
CA LEU A 44 7.17 0.20 6.80
C LEU A 44 8.59 0.76 6.77
N ILE A 45 8.73 2.00 6.31
CA ILE A 45 10.01 2.70 6.24
C ILE A 45 9.94 4.00 7.05
N PRO A 46 11.07 4.47 7.62
CA PRO A 46 11.19 5.82 8.15
C PRO A 46 10.82 6.87 7.09
N PHE A 47 10.28 8.01 7.52
CA PHE A 47 9.83 9.06 6.60
C PHE A 47 11.02 9.65 5.80
N GLU A 48 12.18 9.76 6.45
CA GLU A 48 13.43 10.21 5.83
C GLU A 48 13.91 9.32 4.67
N ASP A 49 13.47 8.06 4.63
CA ASP A 49 13.82 7.10 3.57
C ASP A 49 12.81 7.13 2.40
N VAL A 50 11.70 7.88 2.52
CA VAL A 50 10.71 8.04 1.44
C VAL A 50 11.36 8.82 0.29
N PRO A 51 11.27 8.34 -0.97
CA PRO A 51 11.81 9.08 -2.12
C PRO A 51 11.23 10.50 -2.21
N SER A 52 12.05 11.49 -2.55
CA SER A 52 11.64 12.91 -2.56
C SER A 52 10.41 13.19 -3.43
N THR A 53 10.28 12.52 -4.58
CA THR A 53 9.11 12.61 -5.46
C THR A 53 7.82 12.12 -4.79
N CYS A 54 7.91 11.19 -3.84
CA CYS A 54 6.78 10.71 -3.06
C CYS A 54 6.51 11.63 -1.86
N GLN A 55 7.54 12.23 -1.26
CA GLN A 55 7.38 13.21 -0.17
C GLN A 55 6.58 14.43 -0.63
N GLU A 56 6.86 14.96 -1.83
CA GLU A 56 6.08 16.06 -2.43
C GLU A 56 4.59 15.73 -2.51
N PHE A 57 4.25 14.54 -3.01
CA PHE A 57 2.87 14.07 -3.10
C PHE A 57 2.20 13.89 -1.72
N LEU A 58 2.95 13.44 -0.72
CA LEU A 58 2.43 13.27 0.64
C LEU A 58 2.19 14.62 1.34
N ASN A 59 3.07 15.60 1.12
CA ASN A 59 2.96 16.92 1.72
C ASN A 59 1.85 17.78 1.07
N ASP A 60 1.47 17.52 -0.18
CA ASP A 60 0.36 18.20 -0.87
C ASP A 60 -1.04 17.79 -0.37
N HIS A 61 -1.12 16.78 0.52
CA HIS A 61 -2.38 16.18 0.98
C HIS A 61 -2.68 16.35 2.48
N ASP A 62 -2.00 17.29 3.16
CA ASP A 62 -2.32 17.73 4.54
C ASP A 62 -3.36 18.87 4.61
#